data_AF-A0A6N6VUB3-F1
#
_entry.id   AF-A0A6N6VUB3-F1
#
_cell.length_a   1.000
_cell.length_b   1.000
_cell.length_c   1.000
_cell.angle_alpha   90.00
_cell.angle_beta   90.00
_cell.angle_gamma   90.00
#
_symmetry.space_group_name_H-M   'P 1'
#
loop_
_entity.id
_entity.type
_entity.pdbx_description
1 polymer ?
#
loop_
_entity_poly.entity_id
_entity_poly.type
_entity_poly.pdbx_seq_one_letter_code
_entity_poly.pdbx_strand_id
1 'polypeptide(L)'
;MNQNTVIFKYTILAYNELKKIKYNKTSSPKEDEFFNKFTKSIQKNNAFISSDILSEELANIFLNQANIVCEFEALTFMPDESRLDYENTKNDLNYYINKIDHLLLKNNFEFTKNFNEHDWRILISFMATFKEWVNNIKFFEIDNEKKYEVLKESPLISICHL
;
A
#
# COMPACT_ATOMS: atom_id res chain seq x y z
N MET A 1 3.22 -16.45 5.26
CA MET A 1 3.13 -15.00 5.01
C MET A 1 1.84 -14.45 5.59
N ASN A 2 1.93 -13.56 6.57
CA ASN A 2 0.81 -12.85 7.16
C ASN A 2 0.05 -11.98 6.13
N GLN A 3 -1.24 -11.82 6.37
CA GLN A 3 -2.17 -10.98 5.61
C GLN A 3 -1.66 -9.55 5.40
N ASN A 4 -1.10 -8.93 6.43
CA ASN A 4 -0.57 -7.56 6.40
C ASN A 4 0.61 -7.40 5.42
N THR A 5 1.46 -8.42 5.32
CA THR A 5 2.53 -8.46 4.32
C THR A 5 1.96 -8.53 2.92
N VAL A 6 0.91 -9.33 2.69
CA VAL A 6 0.25 -9.41 1.37
C VAL A 6 -0.43 -8.08 1.01
N ILE A 7 -1.12 -7.47 1.96
CA ILE A 7 -1.78 -6.16 1.82
C ILE A 7 -0.76 -5.13 1.34
N PHE A 8 0.36 -4.98 2.04
CA PHE A 8 1.44 -4.06 1.66
C PHE A 8 1.91 -4.30 0.22
N LYS A 9 2.18 -5.57 -0.14
CA LYS A 9 2.69 -5.94 -1.46
C LYS A 9 1.68 -5.66 -2.58
N TYR A 10 0.40 -5.87 -2.33
CA TYR A 10 -0.64 -5.56 -3.30
C TYR A 10 -0.76 -4.05 -3.50
N THR A 11 -0.77 -3.29 -2.40
CA THR A 11 -0.86 -1.82 -2.45
C THR A 11 0.34 -1.21 -3.17
N ILE A 12 1.57 -1.63 -2.87
CA ILE A 12 2.77 -1.06 -3.52
C ILE A 12 2.82 -1.37 -5.02
N LEU A 13 2.39 -2.57 -5.43
CA LEU A 13 2.31 -2.93 -6.84
C LEU A 13 1.23 -2.12 -7.57
N ALA A 14 0.04 -1.98 -6.98
CA ALA A 14 -1.04 -1.16 -7.54
C ALA A 14 -0.58 0.28 -7.75
N TYR A 15 0.02 0.88 -6.71
CA TYR A 15 0.48 2.27 -6.77
C TYR A 15 1.63 2.47 -7.77
N ASN A 16 2.57 1.52 -7.84
CA ASN A 16 3.64 1.56 -8.85
C ASN A 16 3.08 1.48 -10.29
N GLU A 17 2.08 0.65 -10.55
CA GLU A 17 1.41 0.64 -11.87
C GLU A 17 0.69 1.95 -12.16
N LEU A 18 0.07 2.58 -11.16
CA LEU A 18 -0.56 3.90 -11.34
C LEU A 18 0.47 4.94 -11.77
N LYS A 19 1.63 5.02 -11.08
CA LYS A 19 2.70 5.97 -11.45
C LYS A 19 3.20 5.73 -12.88
N LYS A 20 3.40 4.47 -13.29
CA LYS A 20 3.78 4.14 -14.67
C LYS A 20 2.76 4.62 -15.69
N ILE A 21 1.47 4.53 -15.39
CA ILE A 21 0.42 4.94 -16.30
C ILE A 21 0.34 6.48 -16.38
N LYS A 22 0.33 7.16 -15.24
CA LYS A 22 0.28 8.64 -15.17
C LYS A 22 1.52 9.30 -15.77
N TYR A 23 2.69 8.67 -15.68
CA TYR A 23 3.88 9.16 -16.37
C TYR A 23 3.69 9.22 -17.91
N ASN A 24 2.88 8.31 -18.46
CA ASN A 24 2.69 8.14 -19.90
C ASN A 24 1.40 8.76 -20.45
N LYS A 25 0.52 9.30 -19.60
CA LYS A 25 -0.82 9.79 -20.00
C LYS A 25 -1.20 11.07 -19.24
N THR A 26 -1.92 11.95 -19.93
CA THR A 26 -2.48 13.18 -19.35
C THR A 26 -3.80 12.98 -18.61
N SER A 27 -4.45 11.82 -18.75
CA SER A 27 -5.75 11.51 -18.14
C SER A 27 -5.71 10.25 -17.28
N SER A 28 -6.57 10.23 -16.25
CA SER A 28 -6.79 9.08 -15.38
C SER A 28 -7.20 7.83 -16.19
N PRO A 29 -6.57 6.67 -15.96
CA PRO A 29 -6.91 5.46 -16.70
C PRO A 29 -8.28 4.94 -16.29
N LYS A 30 -8.96 4.27 -17.23
CA LYS A 30 -10.20 3.54 -16.92
C LYS A 30 -9.88 2.39 -15.96
N GLU A 31 -10.78 2.10 -15.01
CA GLU A 31 -10.62 1.03 -14.02
C GLU A 31 -10.31 -0.33 -14.65
N ASP A 32 -11.00 -0.71 -15.75
CA ASP A 32 -10.72 -1.97 -16.45
C ASP A 32 -9.29 -2.01 -17.04
N GLU A 33 -8.77 -0.88 -17.54
CA GLU A 33 -7.39 -0.82 -18.03
C GLU A 33 -6.40 -0.96 -16.87
N PHE A 34 -6.67 -0.27 -15.77
CA PHE A 34 -5.84 -0.30 -14.57
C PHE A 34 -5.82 -1.69 -13.93
N PHE A 35 -6.98 -2.31 -13.75
CA PHE A 35 -7.14 -3.67 -13.23
C PHE A 35 -6.34 -4.69 -14.05
N ASN A 36 -6.41 -4.63 -15.38
CA ASN A 36 -5.65 -5.51 -16.25
C ASN A 36 -4.13 -5.33 -16.13
N LYS A 37 -3.65 -4.10 -15.92
CA LYS A 37 -2.22 -3.83 -15.70
C LYS A 37 -1.77 -4.29 -14.31
N PHE A 38 -2.57 -4.01 -13.29
CA PHE A 38 -2.30 -4.41 -11.92
C PHE A 38 -2.22 -5.93 -11.77
N THR A 39 -3.20 -6.68 -12.28
CA THR A 39 -3.20 -8.15 -12.22
C THR A 39 -2.02 -8.78 -12.96
N LYS A 40 -1.67 -8.26 -14.15
CA LYS A 40 -0.43 -8.65 -14.85
C LYS A 40 0.82 -8.33 -14.03
N SER A 41 0.83 -7.22 -13.31
CA SER A 41 1.95 -6.86 -12.43
C SER A 41 2.08 -7.82 -11.25
N ILE A 42 0.98 -8.24 -10.63
CA ILE A 42 0.97 -9.30 -9.59
C ILE A 42 1.59 -10.58 -10.15
N GLN A 43 1.11 -11.04 -11.32
CA GLN A 43 1.60 -12.27 -11.96
C GLN A 43 3.09 -12.20 -12.31
N LYS A 44 3.54 -11.09 -12.91
CA LYS A 44 4.94 -10.86 -13.28
C LYS A 44 5.86 -10.80 -12.06
N ASN A 45 5.34 -10.28 -10.94
CA ASN A 45 6.08 -10.13 -9.70
C ASN A 45 5.71 -11.21 -8.67
N ASN A 46 5.32 -12.41 -9.11
CA ASN A 46 4.94 -13.49 -8.19
C ASN A 46 6.05 -13.82 -7.18
N ALA A 47 7.32 -13.74 -7.59
CA ALA A 47 8.46 -13.92 -6.68
C ALA A 47 8.49 -12.87 -5.55
N PHE A 48 8.12 -11.62 -5.82
CA PHE A 48 7.95 -10.61 -4.79
C PHE A 48 6.77 -10.94 -3.88
N ILE A 49 5.62 -11.29 -4.47
CA ILE A 49 4.40 -11.67 -3.74
C ILE A 49 4.67 -12.81 -2.77
N SER A 50 5.37 -13.85 -3.19
CA SER A 50 5.67 -15.03 -2.36
C SER A 50 6.90 -14.90 -1.46
N SER A 51 7.73 -13.87 -1.63
CA SER A 51 8.97 -13.71 -0.84
C SER A 51 8.74 -13.39 0.64
N ASP A 52 9.61 -13.86 1.52
CA ASP A 52 9.62 -13.48 2.95
C ASP A 52 10.52 -12.27 3.25
N ILE A 53 10.80 -11.45 2.23
CA ILE A 53 11.72 -10.30 2.36
C ILE A 53 11.20 -9.30 3.39
N LEU A 54 9.90 -9.01 3.36
CA LEU A 54 9.25 -8.16 4.35
C LEU A 54 8.78 -9.02 5.53
N SER A 55 9.45 -8.91 6.68
CA SER A 55 9.03 -9.62 7.88
C SER A 55 7.65 -9.18 8.35
N GLU A 56 6.91 -10.11 8.96
CA GLU A 56 5.57 -9.84 9.46
C GLU A 56 5.59 -8.75 10.54
N GLU A 57 6.59 -8.78 11.42
CA GLU A 57 6.82 -7.74 12.44
C GLU A 57 6.96 -6.35 11.80
N LEU A 58 7.79 -6.22 10.77
CA LEU A 58 8.00 -4.94 10.10
C LEU A 58 6.73 -4.44 9.40
N ALA A 59 6.02 -5.33 8.70
CA ALA A 59 4.75 -4.98 8.06
C ALA A 59 3.70 -4.54 9.07
N ASN A 60 3.59 -5.26 10.20
CA ASN A 60 2.64 -4.96 11.27
C ASN A 60 2.94 -3.61 11.92
N ILE A 61 4.21 -3.35 12.28
CA ILE A 61 4.60 -2.08 12.89
C ILE A 61 4.34 -0.92 11.93
N PHE A 62 4.77 -1.05 10.67
CA PHE A 62 4.55 -0.03 9.65
C PHE A 62 3.05 0.29 9.48
N LEU A 63 2.21 -0.75 9.35
CA LEU A 63 0.75 -0.59 9.23
C LEU A 63 0.11 0.04 10.46
N ASN A 64 0.58 -0.30 11.66
CA ASN A 64 0.05 0.27 12.89
C ASN A 64 0.38 1.77 12.98
N GLN A 65 1.64 2.15 12.71
CA GLN A 65 2.06 3.55 12.71
C GLN A 65 1.34 4.35 11.62
N ALA A 66 1.18 3.76 10.43
CA ALA A 66 0.41 4.34 9.33
C ALA A 66 -1.04 4.64 9.74
N ASN A 67 -1.70 3.69 10.40
CA ASN A 67 -3.07 3.87 10.90
C ASN A 67 -3.16 5.00 11.94
N ILE A 68 -2.24 5.03 12.92
CA ILE A 68 -2.24 6.06 13.98
C ILE A 68 -2.04 7.45 13.38
N VAL A 69 -1.13 7.61 12.40
CA VAL A 69 -0.96 8.89 11.69
C VAL A 69 -2.25 9.29 10.98
N CYS A 70 -2.92 8.37 10.27
CA CYS A 70 -4.19 8.66 9.61
C CYS A 70 -5.29 9.07 10.61
N GLU A 71 -5.34 8.44 11.79
CA GLU A 71 -6.27 8.79 12.87
C GLU A 71 -6.02 10.21 13.39
N PHE A 72 -4.76 10.57 13.65
CA PHE A 72 -4.38 11.93 14.03
C PHE A 72 -4.74 12.96 12.95
N GLU A 73 -4.46 12.67 11.69
CA GLU A 73 -4.74 13.56 10.55
C GLU A 73 -6.25 13.69 10.26
N ALA A 74 -7.07 12.73 10.71
CA ALA A 74 -8.53 12.80 10.60
C ALA A 74 -9.20 13.68 11.67
N LEU A 75 -8.47 14.06 12.73
CA LEU A 75 -9.01 14.93 13.77
C LEU A 75 -9.25 16.34 13.22
N THR A 76 -10.47 16.85 13.37
CA THR A 76 -10.80 18.24 12.97
C THR A 76 -9.98 19.27 13.77
N PHE A 77 -9.66 18.96 15.03
CA PHE A 77 -8.77 19.74 15.88
C PHE A 77 -7.90 18.78 16.68
N MET A 78 -6.57 18.88 16.53
CA MET A 78 -5.62 18.12 17.34
C MET A 78 -5.33 18.89 18.63
N PRO A 79 -5.55 18.31 19.82
CA PRO A 79 -5.17 18.93 21.09
C PRO A 79 -3.65 19.18 21.15
N ASP A 80 -3.22 20.30 21.75
CA ASP A 80 -1.79 20.64 21.88
C ASP A 80 -0.99 19.54 22.61
N GLU A 81 -1.63 18.86 23.56
CA GLU A 81 -1.06 17.72 24.30
C GLU A 81 -0.75 16.51 23.41
N SER A 82 -1.46 16.33 22.30
CA SER A 82 -1.25 15.22 21.35
C SER A 82 -0.22 15.54 20.26
N ARG A 83 0.24 16.79 20.17
CA ARG A 83 1.16 17.22 19.11
C ARG A 83 2.50 16.48 19.17
N LEU A 84 3.02 16.26 20.37
CA LEU A 84 4.28 15.53 20.55
C LEU A 84 4.15 14.08 20.11
N ASP A 85 3.03 13.43 20.46
CA ASP A 85 2.76 12.05 20.06
C ASP A 85 2.60 11.91 18.55
N TYR A 86 1.93 12.86 17.91
CA TYR A 86 1.83 12.91 16.45
C TYR A 86 3.20 13.02 15.77
N GLU A 87 4.05 13.96 16.21
CA GLU A 87 5.41 14.12 15.64
C GLU A 87 6.28 12.88 15.87
N ASN A 88 6.19 12.25 17.05
CA ASN A 88 6.88 10.99 17.33
C ASN A 88 6.41 9.87 16.40
N THR A 89 5.10 9.70 16.25
CA THR A 89 4.49 8.70 15.36
C THR A 89 4.93 8.91 13.91
N LYS A 90 4.95 10.17 13.44
CA LYS A 90 5.40 10.52 12.09
C LYS A 90 6.89 10.21 11.87
N ASN A 91 7.74 10.48 12.86
CA ASN A 91 9.16 10.17 12.80
C ASN A 91 9.41 8.66 12.77
N ASP A 92 8.69 7.89 13.58
CA ASP A 92 8.73 6.43 13.57
C ASP A 92 8.28 5.87 12.21
N LEU A 93 7.19 6.38 11.67
CA LEU A 93 6.70 6.00 10.34
C LEU A 93 7.76 6.23 9.26
N ASN A 94 8.42 7.39 9.26
CA ASN A 94 9.51 7.70 8.34
C ASN A 94 10.71 6.75 8.50
N TYR A 95 11.06 6.39 9.74
CA TYR A 95 12.09 5.39 10.00
C TYR A 95 11.74 4.04 9.36
N TYR A 96 10.50 3.57 9.52
CA TYR A 96 10.05 2.31 8.92
C TYR A 96 9.95 2.36 7.40
N ILE A 97 9.52 3.49 6.83
CA ILE A 97 9.54 3.72 5.37
C ILE A 97 10.96 3.53 4.83
N ASN A 98 11.95 4.20 5.42
CA ASN A 98 13.34 4.10 4.98
C ASN A 98 13.89 2.67 5.11
N LYS A 99 13.53 1.96 6.18
CA LYS A 99 13.92 0.55 6.39
C LYS A 99 13.32 -0.36 5.32
N ILE A 100 12.05 -0.16 4.98
CA ILE A 100 11.35 -0.91 3.93
C ILE A 100 11.96 -0.59 2.55
N ASP A 101 12.16 0.68 2.23
CA ASP A 101 12.73 1.11 0.95
C ASP A 101 14.12 0.51 0.72
N HIS A 102 15.00 0.63 1.71
CA HIS A 102 16.33 0.02 1.66
C HIS A 102 16.27 -1.51 1.48
N LEU A 103 15.33 -2.18 2.16
CA LEU A 103 15.14 -3.63 2.06
C LEU A 103 14.68 -4.05 0.65
N LEU A 104 13.75 -3.29 0.05
CA LEU A 104 13.27 -3.55 -1.31
C LEU A 104 14.39 -3.35 -2.33
N LEU A 105 15.11 -2.23 -2.27
CA LEU A 105 16.22 -1.92 -3.17
C LEU A 105 17.36 -2.94 -3.07
N LYS A 106 17.72 -3.35 -1.85
CA LYS A 106 18.75 -4.40 -1.61
C LYS A 106 18.39 -5.73 -2.28
N ASN A 107 17.10 -6.01 -2.48
CA ASN A 107 16.60 -7.21 -3.13
C ASN A 107 16.21 -6.98 -4.60
N ASN A 108 16.67 -5.88 -5.23
CA ASN A 108 16.40 -5.50 -6.61
C ASN A 108 14.91 -5.24 -6.94
N PHE A 109 14.10 -4.89 -5.93
CA PHE A 109 12.73 -4.43 -6.13
C PHE A 109 12.70 -2.90 -6.21
N GLU A 110 12.85 -2.35 -7.42
CA GLU A 110 12.88 -0.90 -7.65
C GLU A 110 11.49 -0.22 -7.66
N PHE A 111 10.50 -0.79 -6.97
CA PHE A 111 9.13 -0.25 -6.96
C PHE A 111 9.03 1.14 -6.33
N THR A 112 9.93 1.46 -5.40
CA THR A 112 9.93 2.67 -4.56
C THR A 112 11.00 3.69 -4.93
N LYS A 113 11.85 3.40 -5.93
CA LYS A 113 13.04 4.18 -6.29
C LYS A 113 12.80 5.68 -6.52
N ASN A 114 11.58 6.04 -6.93
CA ASN A 114 11.17 7.42 -7.20
C ASN A 114 9.95 7.83 -6.36
N PHE A 115 9.80 7.28 -5.15
CA PHE A 115 8.75 7.70 -4.23
C PHE A 115 9.24 8.89 -3.41
N ASN A 116 8.46 9.96 -3.38
CA ASN A 116 8.62 11.08 -2.46
C ASN A 116 7.70 10.90 -1.22
N GLU A 117 7.71 11.84 -0.28
CA GLU A 117 6.85 11.78 0.91
C GLU A 117 5.36 11.69 0.54
N HIS A 118 4.92 12.42 -0.49
CA HIS A 118 3.54 12.42 -0.93
C HIS A 118 3.11 11.06 -1.51
N ASP A 119 3.99 10.40 -2.25
CA ASP A 119 3.78 9.06 -2.78
C ASP A 119 3.57 8.04 -1.64
N TRP A 120 4.40 8.12 -0.60
CA TRP A 120 4.26 7.28 0.59
C TRP A 120 2.97 7.55 1.35
N ARG A 121 2.57 8.83 1.50
CA ARG A 121 1.30 9.21 2.12
C ARG A 121 0.10 8.60 1.38
N ILE A 122 0.07 8.70 0.05
CA ILE A 122 -0.99 8.07 -0.75
C ILE A 122 -0.99 6.55 -0.54
N LEU A 123 0.18 5.91 -0.62
CA LEU A 123 0.30 4.46 -0.41
C LEU A 123 -0.26 4.05 0.96
N ILE A 124 0.09 4.78 2.01
CA ILE A 124 -0.39 4.55 3.38
C ILE A 124 -1.91 4.62 3.45
N SER A 125 -2.52 5.68 2.90
CA SER A 125 -3.98 5.85 2.91
C SER A 125 -4.68 4.70 2.19
N PHE A 126 -4.21 4.30 1.00
CA PHE A 126 -4.81 3.17 0.27
C PHE A 126 -4.58 1.83 0.94
N MET A 127 -3.45 1.66 1.61
CA MET A 127 -3.14 0.45 2.36
C MET A 127 -4.11 0.29 3.54
N ALA A 128 -4.42 1.36 4.27
CA ALA A 128 -5.39 1.36 5.36
C ALA A 128 -6.79 1.00 4.85
N THR A 129 -7.27 1.68 3.80
CA THR A 129 -8.57 1.39 3.19
C THR A 129 -8.64 -0.04 2.63
N PHE A 130 -7.57 -0.52 2.00
CA PHE A 130 -7.52 -1.89 1.48
C PHE A 130 -7.54 -2.93 2.59
N LYS A 131 -6.84 -2.70 3.70
CA LYS A 131 -6.88 -3.57 4.88
C LYS A 131 -8.30 -3.69 5.44
N GLU A 132 -9.00 -2.57 5.58
CA GLU A 132 -10.40 -2.56 6.02
C GLU A 132 -11.28 -3.38 5.07
N TRP A 133 -11.18 -3.14 3.77
CA TRP A 133 -11.94 -3.87 2.75
C TRP A 133 -11.64 -5.37 2.79
N VAL A 134 -10.37 -5.76 2.87
CA VAL A 134 -9.93 -7.17 2.95
C VAL A 134 -10.55 -7.87 4.16
N ASN A 135 -10.61 -7.19 5.32
CA ASN A 135 -11.25 -7.74 6.52
C ASN A 135 -12.76 -7.88 6.33
N ASN A 136 -13.43 -6.87 5.77
CA ASN A 136 -14.88 -6.85 5.59
C ASN A 136 -15.37 -7.99 4.68
N ILE A 137 -14.66 -8.26 3.59
CA ILE A 137 -15.03 -9.32 2.64
C ILE A 137 -14.34 -10.66 2.92
N LYS A 138 -13.55 -10.74 3.99
CA LYS A 138 -12.72 -11.90 4.34
C LYS A 138 -11.86 -12.38 3.16
N PHE A 139 -11.20 -11.46 2.47
CA PHE A 139 -10.51 -11.70 1.21
C PHE A 139 -9.56 -12.92 1.22
N PHE A 140 -8.89 -13.17 2.34
CA PHE A 140 -7.93 -14.27 2.46
C PHE A 140 -8.57 -15.64 2.64
N GLU A 141 -9.86 -15.71 3.02
CA GLU A 141 -10.66 -16.94 3.12
C GLU A 141 -11.28 -17.35 1.77
N ILE A 142 -11.25 -16.45 0.77
CA ILE A 142 -11.79 -16.69 -0.57
C ILE A 142 -10.88 -17.63 -1.36
N ASP A 143 -11.48 -18.48 -2.21
CA ASP A 143 -10.76 -19.34 -3.15
C ASP A 143 -9.84 -18.51 -4.07
N ASN A 144 -8.63 -19.03 -4.31
CA ASN A 144 -7.63 -18.32 -5.12
C ASN A 144 -8.12 -17.96 -6.53
N GLU A 145 -8.98 -18.78 -7.12
CA GLU A 145 -9.56 -18.52 -8.45
C GLU A 145 -10.46 -17.26 -8.45
N LYS A 146 -11.21 -17.05 -7.35
CA LYS A 146 -12.13 -15.91 -7.20
C LYS A 146 -11.46 -14.65 -6.67
N LYS A 147 -10.26 -14.75 -6.08
CA LYS A 147 -9.53 -13.60 -5.53
C LYS A 147 -9.32 -12.49 -6.56
N TYR A 148 -9.02 -12.84 -7.81
CA TYR A 148 -8.84 -11.83 -8.86
C TYR A 148 -10.15 -11.17 -9.26
N GLU A 149 -11.27 -11.90 -9.25
CA GLU A 149 -12.59 -11.36 -9.56
C GLU A 149 -13.00 -10.30 -8.53
N VAL A 150 -12.90 -10.63 -7.24
CA VAL A 150 -13.24 -9.69 -6.16
C VAL A 150 -12.25 -8.52 -6.07
N LEU A 151 -10.99 -8.71 -6.47
CA LEU A 151 -9.99 -7.64 -6.46
C LEU A 151 -10.38 -6.50 -7.42
N LYS A 152 -11.20 -6.78 -8.44
CA LYS A 152 -11.73 -5.76 -9.34
C LYS A 152 -12.56 -4.69 -8.60
N GLU A 153 -13.19 -5.07 -7.50
CA GLU A 153 -14.03 -4.21 -6.66
C GLU A 153 -13.27 -3.60 -5.48
N SER A 154 -11.96 -3.87 -5.38
CA SER A 154 -11.16 -3.39 -4.26
C SER A 154 -10.87 -1.89 -4.39
N PRO A 155 -10.66 -1.20 -3.25
CA PRO A 155 -10.24 0.21 -3.25
C PRO A 155 -8.90 0.44 -3.96
N LEU A 156 -8.09 -0.61 -4.13
CA LEU A 156 -6.86 -0.53 -4.93
C LEU A 156 -7.14 -0.25 -6.40
N ILE A 157 -8.31 -0.59 -6.94
CA ILE A 157 -8.67 -0.26 -8.32
C ILE A 157 -9.09 1.19 -8.45
N SER A 158 -9.88 1.68 -7.49
CA SER A 158 -10.35 3.06 -7.46
C SER A 158 -9.24 4.10 -7.31
N ILE A 159 -8.02 3.70 -6.92
CA ILE A 159 -6.83 4.56 -6.88
C ILE A 159 -6.55 5.24 -8.24
N CYS A 160 -7.02 4.67 -9.35
CA CYS A 160 -6.80 5.21 -10.67
C CYS A 160 -7.46 6.55 -10.94
N HIS A 161 -8.41 6.97 -10.11
CA HIS A 161 -9.13 8.24 -10.25
C HIS A 161 -8.45 9.43 -9.57
N LEU A 162 -7.42 9.20 -8.77
CA LEU A 162 -6.52 10.27 -8.31
C LEU A 162 -5.86 10.95 -9.50
#